data_AF-A0A3B0SJ67-F1
#
_entry.id   AF-A0A3B0SJ67-F1
#
_cell.length_a   1.000
_cell.length_b   1.000
_cell.length_c   1.000
_cell.angle_alpha   90.00
_cell.angle_beta   90.00
_cell.angle_gamma   90.00
#
_symmetry.space_group_name_H-M   'P 1'
#
loop_
_entity.id
_entity.type
_entity.pdbx_description
1 polymer ?
#
loop_
_entity_poly.entity_id
_entity_poly.type
_entity_poly.pdbx_seq_one_letter_code
_entity_poly.pdbx_strand_id
1 'polypeptide(L)'
;MSISEEIRAELTDAMKAKDKPRLAALRAIQTEAATAKTEAGFDGEDGDEFYLGIISAFVKRAAKSKKEFEAAGERGAAHAAALGYEVEYLSRWLPDTADAEAEIRGHVDAAIAEFGKDPKMMGRIIGHVMQCGEGFDGALVSTIVRERLTS
;
A
#
# COMPACT_ATOMS: atom_id res chain seq x y z
N MET A 1 16.92 -11.35 -0.05
CA MET A 1 17.09 -10.51 1.15
C MET A 1 15.69 -10.18 1.62
N SER A 2 15.47 -9.98 2.92
CA SER A 2 14.18 -9.45 3.37
C SER A 2 14.05 -7.98 2.95
N ILE A 3 12.83 -7.45 2.90
CA ILE A 3 12.56 -6.04 2.59
C ILE A 3 13.31 -5.12 3.57
N SER A 4 13.39 -5.51 4.85
CA SER A 4 14.17 -4.78 5.86
C SER A 4 15.66 -4.68 5.51
N GLU A 5 16.24 -5.79 5.06
CA GLU A 5 17.66 -5.84 4.64
C GLU A 5 17.89 -5.03 3.37
N GLU A 6 16.97 -5.12 2.40
CA GLU A 6 17.03 -4.34 1.16
C GLU A 6 16.96 -2.84 1.43
N ILE A 7 16.02 -2.37 2.25
CA ILE A 7 15.90 -0.97 2.65
C ILE A 7 17.19 -0.46 3.29
N ARG A 8 17.83 -1.26 4.17
CA ARG A 8 19.10 -0.89 4.81
C ARG A 8 20.25 -0.81 3.80
N ALA A 9 20.30 -1.74 2.85
CA ALA A 9 21.30 -1.74 1.79
C ALA A 9 21.13 -0.53 0.86
N GLU A 10 19.90 -0.28 0.40
CA GLU A 10 19.55 0.88 -0.43
C GLU A 10 19.79 2.21 0.29
N LEU A 11 19.58 2.27 1.61
CA LEU A 11 19.87 3.47 2.40
C LEU A 11 21.36 3.79 2.36
N THR A 12 22.19 2.76 2.55
CA THR A 12 23.65 2.88 2.52
C THR A 12 24.13 3.32 1.13
N ASP A 13 23.54 2.76 0.09
CA ASP A 13 23.84 3.13 -1.29
C ASP A 13 23.42 4.59 -1.60
N ALA A 14 22.21 5.00 -1.21
CA ALA A 14 21.72 6.37 -1.38
C ALA A 14 22.60 7.40 -0.65
N MET A 15 23.09 7.07 0.54
CA MET A 15 24.04 7.92 1.27
C MET A 15 25.37 8.09 0.52
N LYS A 16 25.91 7.01 -0.04
CA LYS A 16 27.17 7.04 -0.82
C LYS A 16 27.00 7.81 -2.13
N ALA A 17 25.88 7.60 -2.81
CA ALA A 17 25.52 8.28 -4.06
C ALA A 17 25.10 9.74 -3.86
N LYS A 18 24.87 10.18 -2.60
CA LYS A 18 24.30 11.49 -2.25
C LYS A 18 22.94 11.74 -2.91
N ASP A 19 22.17 10.68 -3.12
CA ASP A 19 20.82 10.71 -3.69
C ASP A 19 19.82 11.14 -2.61
N LYS A 20 19.59 12.45 -2.52
CA LYS A 20 18.73 13.02 -1.46
C LYS A 20 17.27 12.55 -1.54
N PRO A 21 16.60 12.52 -2.72
CA PRO A 21 15.24 12.01 -2.83
C PRO A 21 15.11 10.55 -2.36
N ARG A 22 16.01 9.66 -2.83
CA ARG A 22 16.02 8.25 -2.42
C ARG A 22 16.24 8.09 -0.93
N LEU A 23 17.21 8.84 -0.38
CA LEU A 23 17.54 8.83 1.03
C LEU A 23 16.36 9.30 1.91
N ALA A 24 15.60 10.30 1.45
CA ALA A 24 14.41 10.77 2.15
C ALA A 24 13.32 9.69 2.20
N ALA A 25 12.99 9.07 1.06
CA ALA A 25 12.00 8.01 0.97
C ALA A 25 12.31 6.82 1.90
N LEU A 26 13.56 6.34 1.87
CA LEU A 26 14.01 5.22 2.70
C LEU A 26 14.02 5.54 4.20
N ARG A 27 14.33 6.79 4.58
CA ARG A 27 14.28 7.22 5.98
C ARG A 27 12.85 7.35 6.48
N ALA A 28 11.94 7.84 5.65
CA ALA A 28 10.52 7.92 6.01
C ALA A 28 9.99 6.54 6.41
N ILE A 29 10.25 5.51 5.60
CA ILE A 29 9.85 4.13 5.93
C ILE A 29 10.50 3.60 7.20
N GLN A 30 11.78 3.90 7.44
CA GLN A 30 12.43 3.50 8.71
C GLN A 30 11.82 4.18 9.92
N THR A 31 11.46 5.45 9.82
CA THR A 31 10.78 6.17 10.89
C THR A 31 9.39 5.58 11.15
N GLU A 32 8.59 5.36 10.11
CA GLU A 32 7.25 4.75 10.22
C GLU A 32 7.32 3.35 10.83
N ALA A 33 8.27 2.52 10.38
CA ALA A 33 8.51 1.20 10.95
C ALA A 33 8.93 1.27 12.43
N ALA A 34 9.80 2.21 12.80
CA ALA A 34 10.20 2.40 14.19
C ALA A 34 9.03 2.85 15.07
N THR A 35 8.19 3.75 14.56
CA THR A 35 6.97 4.19 15.25
C THR A 35 6.02 3.01 15.46
N ALA A 36 5.69 2.25 14.41
CA ALA A 36 4.78 1.11 14.50
C ALA A 36 5.25 0.04 15.51
N LYS A 37 6.57 -0.21 15.60
CA LYS A 37 7.15 -1.13 16.60
C LYS A 37 6.95 -0.69 18.05
N THR A 38 6.65 0.59 18.28
CA THR A 38 6.39 1.14 19.63
C THR A 38 4.91 1.27 19.97
N GLU A 39 4.01 1.01 19.01
CA GLU A 39 2.57 1.13 19.22
C GLU A 39 2.03 0.01 20.11
N ALA A 40 1.03 0.35 20.93
CA ALA A 40 0.33 -0.62 21.75
C ALA A 40 -0.44 -1.59 20.84
N GLY A 41 0.03 -2.83 20.76
CA GLY A 41 -0.54 -3.85 19.87
C GLY A 41 0.46 -4.46 18.89
N PHE A 42 1.70 -3.96 18.83
CA PHE A 42 2.76 -4.65 18.11
C PHE A 42 3.09 -5.99 18.77
N ASP A 43 3.01 -7.08 18.01
CA ASP A 43 3.22 -8.46 18.46
C ASP A 43 4.69 -8.90 18.46
N GLY A 44 5.57 -8.07 17.91
CA GLY A 44 7.01 -8.37 17.79
C GLY A 44 7.43 -8.82 16.40
N GLU A 45 6.51 -9.07 15.47
CA GLU A 45 6.82 -9.55 14.13
C GLU A 45 7.15 -8.39 13.18
N ASP A 46 8.40 -8.34 12.69
CA ASP A 46 8.88 -7.33 11.76
C ASP A 46 9.39 -7.91 10.43
N GLY A 47 8.69 -8.95 9.95
CA GLY A 47 8.93 -9.60 8.66
C GLY A 47 8.51 -8.75 7.44
N ASP A 48 8.54 -9.37 6.26
CA ASP A 48 8.26 -8.67 5.00
C ASP A 48 6.82 -8.14 4.94
N GLU A 49 5.86 -8.88 5.48
CA GLU A 49 4.45 -8.46 5.58
C GLU A 49 4.29 -7.17 6.39
N PHE A 50 5.04 -7.04 7.49
CA PHE A 50 5.05 -5.83 8.30
C PHE A 50 5.56 -4.64 7.48
N TYR A 51 6.68 -4.79 6.78
CA TYR A 51 7.24 -3.72 5.95
C TYR A 51 6.35 -3.38 4.75
N LEU A 52 5.75 -4.37 4.09
CA LEU A 52 4.76 -4.17 3.02
C LEU A 52 3.57 -3.34 3.52
N GLY A 53 3.06 -3.66 4.72
CA GLY A 53 1.99 -2.90 5.36
C GLY A 53 2.36 -1.43 5.59
N ILE A 54 3.57 -1.19 6.14
CA ILE A 54 4.09 0.16 6.36
C ILE A 54 4.25 0.93 5.04
N ILE A 55 4.86 0.32 4.03
CA ILE A 55 5.07 0.95 2.72
C ILE A 55 3.72 1.26 2.05
N SER A 56 2.77 0.32 2.08
CA SER A 56 1.43 0.49 1.51
C SER A 56 0.68 1.65 2.17
N ALA A 57 0.69 1.69 3.51
CA ALA A 57 0.05 2.76 4.26
C ALA A 57 0.70 4.12 3.98
N PHE A 58 2.03 4.17 3.92
CA PHE A 58 2.77 5.39 3.58
C PHE A 58 2.44 5.88 2.18
N VAL A 59 2.52 5.01 1.17
CA VAL A 59 2.22 5.36 -0.25
C VAL A 59 0.81 5.90 -0.39
N LYS A 60 -0.19 5.28 0.25
CA LYS A 60 -1.59 5.77 0.24
C LYS A 60 -1.71 7.18 0.82
N ARG A 61 -1.10 7.42 1.98
CA ARG A 61 -1.11 8.75 2.63
C ARG A 61 -0.37 9.78 1.78
N ALA A 62 0.83 9.45 1.30
CA ALA A 62 1.65 10.33 0.46
C ALA A 62 0.94 10.68 -0.85
N ALA A 63 0.29 9.72 -1.51
CA ALA A 63 -0.48 9.97 -2.73
C ALA A 63 -1.68 10.90 -2.50
N LYS A 64 -2.35 10.79 -1.35
CA LYS A 64 -3.41 11.73 -0.97
C LYS A 64 -2.87 13.13 -0.72
N SER A 65 -1.83 13.25 0.11
CA SER A 65 -1.18 14.54 0.39
C SER A 65 -0.61 15.19 -0.87
N LYS A 66 -0.08 14.40 -1.81
CA LYS A 66 0.40 14.88 -3.11
C LYS A 66 -0.71 15.64 -3.85
N LYS A 67 -1.92 15.06 -3.94
CA LYS A 67 -3.07 15.71 -4.60
C LYS A 67 -3.47 17.01 -3.89
N GLU A 68 -3.39 17.05 -2.56
CA GLU A 68 -3.66 18.26 -1.78
C GLU A 68 -2.62 19.37 -2.07
N PHE A 69 -1.34 19.02 -2.19
CA PHE A 69 -0.29 19.97 -2.59
C PHE A 69 -0.40 20.40 -4.06
N GLU A 70 -0.77 19.51 -4.97
CA GLU A 70 -1.05 19.87 -6.37
C GLU A 70 -2.19 20.88 -6.47
N ALA A 71 -3.25 20.70 -5.66
CA ALA A 71 -4.37 21.64 -5.59
C ALA A 71 -3.97 23.02 -5.03
N ALA A 72 -2.89 23.10 -4.25
CA ALA A 72 -2.33 24.36 -3.76
C ALA A 72 -1.51 25.13 -4.84
N GLY A 73 -1.37 24.58 -6.05
CA GLY A 73 -0.71 25.22 -7.18
C GLY A 73 0.80 25.40 -6.96
N GLU A 74 1.35 26.54 -7.42
CA GLU A 74 2.80 26.81 -7.39
C GLU A 74 3.41 26.67 -5.98
N ARG A 75 2.67 27.05 -4.94
CA ARG A 75 3.12 26.94 -3.53
C ARG A 75 3.30 25.49 -3.07
N GLY A 76 2.56 24.56 -3.65
CA GLY A 76 2.64 23.13 -3.32
C GLY A 76 3.50 22.31 -4.28
N ALA A 77 3.93 22.88 -5.41
CA ALA A 77 4.60 22.14 -6.48
C ALA A 77 5.86 21.37 -6.02
N ALA A 78 6.69 21.98 -5.16
CA ALA A 78 7.89 21.32 -4.64
C ALA A 78 7.55 20.14 -3.72
N HIS A 79 6.51 20.28 -2.88
CA HIS A 79 6.06 19.20 -2.00
C HIS A 79 5.40 18.08 -2.78
N ALA A 80 4.57 18.41 -3.78
CA ALA A 80 3.96 17.43 -4.67
C ALA A 80 5.02 16.64 -5.47
N ALA A 81 6.09 17.29 -5.93
CA ALA A 81 7.19 16.62 -6.61
C ALA A 81 7.95 15.67 -5.68
N ALA A 82 8.25 16.08 -4.44
CA ALA A 82 8.91 15.23 -3.46
C ALA A 82 8.07 14.00 -3.11
N LEU A 83 6.79 14.18 -2.77
CA LEU A 83 5.87 13.08 -2.49
C LEU A 83 5.64 12.18 -3.71
N GLY A 84 5.62 12.75 -4.92
CA GLY A 84 5.53 12.00 -6.16
C GLY A 84 6.69 11.03 -6.34
N TYR A 85 7.92 11.50 -6.09
CA TYR A 85 9.09 10.64 -6.12
C TYR A 85 9.01 9.53 -5.07
N GLU A 86 8.64 9.86 -3.82
CA GLU A 86 8.52 8.88 -2.75
C GLU A 86 7.49 7.80 -3.07
N VAL A 87 6.31 8.20 -3.59
CA VAL A 87 5.27 7.28 -4.04
C VAL A 87 5.80 6.34 -5.12
N GLU A 88 6.41 6.88 -6.18
CA GLU A 88 6.91 6.08 -7.30
C GLU A 88 8.00 5.11 -6.86
N TYR A 89 8.99 5.61 -6.12
CA TYR A 89 10.13 4.83 -5.68
C TYR A 89 9.74 3.71 -4.70
N LEU A 90 8.84 4.01 -3.75
CA LEU A 90 8.41 3.04 -2.73
C LEU A 90 7.39 2.04 -3.26
N SER A 91 6.64 2.38 -4.31
CA SER A 91 5.70 1.45 -4.96
C SER A 91 6.37 0.21 -5.57
N ARG A 92 7.69 0.24 -5.77
CA ARG A 92 8.45 -0.92 -6.30
C ARG A 92 8.45 -2.14 -5.37
N TRP A 93 8.21 -1.94 -4.07
CA TRP A 93 8.03 -3.03 -3.11
C TRP A 93 6.57 -3.49 -3.02
N LEU A 94 5.64 -2.73 -3.56
CA LEU A 94 4.22 -3.08 -3.51
C LEU A 94 3.85 -3.90 -4.73
N PRO A 95 2.90 -4.85 -4.59
CA PRO A 95 2.23 -5.42 -5.75
C PRO A 95 1.67 -4.28 -6.60
N ASP A 96 1.73 -4.42 -7.93
CA ASP A 96 1.15 -3.43 -8.83
C ASP A 96 -0.32 -3.23 -8.45
N THR A 97 -0.65 -2.03 -7.96
CA THR A 97 -1.92 -1.77 -7.29
C THR A 97 -3.08 -1.78 -8.30
N ALA A 98 -2.78 -1.48 -9.57
CA ALA A 98 -3.74 -1.59 -10.66
C ALA A 98 -4.03 -3.07 -10.99
N ASP A 99 -2.98 -3.90 -11.01
CA ASP A 99 -3.15 -5.34 -11.22
C ASP A 99 -3.86 -5.98 -10.03
N ALA A 100 -3.53 -5.60 -8.79
CA ALA A 100 -4.19 -6.09 -7.59
C ALA A 100 -5.68 -5.71 -7.56
N GLU A 101 -6.05 -4.47 -7.90
CA GLU A 101 -7.46 -4.09 -7.99
C GLU A 101 -8.18 -4.86 -9.11
N ALA A 102 -7.57 -4.99 -10.28
CA ALA A 102 -8.14 -5.75 -11.40
C ALA A 102 -8.32 -7.23 -11.05
N GLU A 103 -7.35 -7.82 -10.38
CA GLU A 103 -7.37 -9.20 -9.89
C GLU A 103 -8.45 -9.39 -8.84
N ILE A 104 -8.54 -8.50 -7.84
CA ILE A 104 -9.61 -8.50 -6.84
C ILE A 104 -10.98 -8.40 -7.54
N ARG A 105 -11.14 -7.49 -8.51
CA ARG A 105 -12.39 -7.36 -9.28
C ARG A 105 -12.72 -8.66 -10.02
N GLY A 106 -11.74 -9.34 -10.60
CA GLY A 106 -11.92 -10.65 -11.25
C GLY A 106 -12.36 -11.74 -10.28
N HIS A 107 -11.71 -11.85 -9.12
CA HIS A 107 -12.07 -12.80 -8.06
C HIS A 107 -13.46 -12.50 -7.48
N VAL A 108 -13.82 -11.23 -7.32
CA VAL A 108 -15.16 -10.80 -6.87
C VAL A 108 -16.22 -11.22 -7.89
N ASP A 109 -15.99 -11.00 -9.19
CA ASP A 109 -16.92 -11.39 -10.24
C ASP A 109 -17.12 -12.91 -10.28
N ALA A 110 -16.05 -13.70 -10.11
CA ALA A 110 -16.12 -15.15 -9.99
C ALA A 110 -16.90 -15.60 -8.75
N ALA A 111 -16.64 -14.98 -7.59
CA ALA A 111 -17.34 -15.29 -6.34
C ALA A 111 -18.83 -14.91 -6.41
N ILE A 112 -19.19 -13.82 -7.08
CA ILE A 112 -20.60 -13.46 -7.34
C ILE A 112 -21.26 -14.48 -8.27
N ALA A 113 -20.54 -14.99 -9.27
CA ALA A 113 -21.06 -16.04 -10.15
C ALA A 113 -21.30 -17.37 -9.40
N GLU A 114 -20.46 -17.69 -8.40
CA GLU A 114 -20.60 -18.91 -7.59
C GLU A 114 -21.67 -18.78 -6.49
N PHE A 115 -21.65 -17.69 -5.72
CA PHE A 115 -22.47 -17.53 -4.52
C PHE A 115 -23.75 -16.73 -4.74
N GLY A 116 -23.87 -16.05 -5.88
CA GLY A 116 -24.99 -15.18 -6.21
C GLY A 116 -24.84 -13.75 -5.72
N LYS A 117 -25.48 -12.82 -6.44
CA LYS A 117 -25.49 -11.38 -6.17
C LYS A 117 -26.51 -11.00 -5.08
N ASP A 118 -26.33 -11.51 -3.87
CA ASP A 118 -27.15 -11.18 -2.69
C ASP A 118 -26.30 -10.46 -1.63
N PRO A 119 -26.73 -9.29 -1.11
CA PRO A 119 -26.07 -8.60 0.00
C PRO A 119 -25.79 -9.48 1.23
N LYS A 120 -26.60 -10.50 1.48
CA LYS A 120 -26.38 -11.48 2.56
C LYS A 120 -25.11 -12.32 2.36
N MET A 121 -24.67 -12.47 1.12
CA MET A 121 -23.47 -13.23 0.75
C MET A 121 -22.20 -12.39 0.81
N MET A 122 -22.29 -11.08 1.05
CA MET A 122 -21.14 -10.15 1.09
C MET A 122 -20.01 -10.66 1.99
N GLY A 123 -20.31 -11.10 3.22
CA GLY A 123 -19.29 -11.60 4.13
C GLY A 123 -18.58 -12.86 3.61
N ARG A 124 -19.32 -13.74 2.92
CA ARG A 124 -18.76 -14.95 2.31
C ARG A 124 -17.92 -14.64 1.07
N ILE A 125 -18.39 -13.72 0.23
CA ILE A 125 -17.66 -13.25 -0.96
C ILE A 125 -16.33 -12.60 -0.54
N ILE A 126 -16.35 -11.72 0.46
CA ILE A 126 -15.11 -11.10 0.98
C ILE A 126 -14.17 -12.18 1.50
N GLY A 127 -14.66 -13.12 2.31
CA GLY A 127 -13.84 -14.20 2.85
C GLY A 127 -13.21 -15.08 1.77
N HIS A 128 -13.96 -15.40 0.71
CA HIS A 128 -13.45 -16.17 -0.43
C HIS A 128 -12.36 -15.40 -1.19
N VAL A 129 -12.62 -14.14 -1.54
CA VAL A 129 -11.66 -13.31 -2.29
C VAL A 129 -10.35 -13.11 -1.51
N MET A 130 -10.44 -12.92 -0.20
CA MET A 130 -9.26 -12.83 0.69
C MET A 130 -8.45 -14.13 0.74
N GLN A 131 -9.01 -15.27 0.34
CA GLN A 131 -8.31 -16.56 0.22
C GLN A 131 -7.73 -16.79 -1.17
N CYS A 132 -8.17 -16.03 -2.19
CA CYS A 132 -7.75 -16.18 -3.58
C CYS A 132 -6.42 -15.50 -3.90
N GLY A 133 -5.98 -14.55 -3.07
CA GLY A 133 -4.71 -13.86 -3.24
C GLY A 133 -4.06 -13.51 -1.90
N GLU A 134 -2.73 -13.59 -1.85
CA GLU A 134 -1.95 -13.17 -0.69
C GLU A 134 -1.80 -11.65 -0.66
N GLY A 135 -1.91 -11.04 0.52
CA GLY A 135 -1.68 -9.60 0.70
C GLY A 135 -2.78 -8.69 0.18
N PHE A 136 -3.97 -9.20 -0.16
CA PHE A 136 -5.11 -8.36 -0.52
C PHE A 136 -5.54 -7.45 0.63
N ASP A 137 -5.73 -6.17 0.32
CA ASP A 137 -6.23 -5.19 1.28
C ASP A 137 -7.74 -5.43 1.52
N GLY A 138 -8.09 -5.87 2.72
CA GLY A 138 -9.48 -6.18 3.08
C GLY A 138 -10.44 -4.99 2.98
N ALA A 139 -9.97 -3.75 3.17
CA ALA A 139 -10.79 -2.55 2.97
C ALA A 139 -11.05 -2.29 1.48
N LEU A 140 -10.06 -2.53 0.63
CA LEU A 140 -10.22 -2.48 -0.83
C LEU A 140 -11.19 -3.57 -1.32
N VAL A 141 -10.99 -4.82 -0.90
CA VAL A 141 -11.88 -5.95 -1.22
C VAL A 141 -13.32 -5.64 -0.79
N SER A 142 -13.53 -5.19 0.44
CA SER A 142 -14.87 -4.84 0.95
C SER A 142 -15.54 -3.74 0.15
N THR A 143 -14.76 -2.72 -0.27
CA THR A 143 -15.25 -1.63 -1.11
C THR A 143 -15.69 -2.14 -2.49
N ILE A 144 -14.86 -2.94 -3.15
CA ILE A 144 -15.15 -3.49 -4.49
C ILE A 144 -16.33 -4.46 -4.45
N VAL A 145 -16.41 -5.34 -3.44
CA VAL A 145 -17.55 -6.26 -3.28
C VAL A 145 -18.85 -5.46 -3.13
N ARG A 146 -18.85 -4.42 -2.29
CA ARG A 146 -20.05 -3.58 -2.12
C ARG A 146 -20.45 -2.91 -3.43
N GLU A 147 -19.49 -2.32 -4.14
CA GLU A 147 -19.70 -1.69 -5.45
C GLU A 147 -20.37 -2.67 -6.43
N ARG A 148 -19.80 -3.88 -6.58
CA ARG A 148 -20.28 -4.92 -7.51
C ARG A 148 -21.63 -5.50 -7.13
N LEU A 149 -21.97 -5.59 -5.85
CA LEU A 149 -23.29 -6.04 -5.41
C LEU A 149 -24.38 -4.98 -5.64
N THR A 150 -24.03 -3.69 -5.58
CA THR A 150 -24.99 -2.59 -5.83
C THR A 150 -25.16 -2.20 -7.30
N SER A 151 -24.18 -2.49 -8.16
CA SER A 151 -24.20 -2.22 -9.61
C SER A 151 -24.75 -3.41 -10.37
#